data_AF-A0A530AI22-F1
#
_entry.id   AF-A0A530AI22-F1
#
_cell.length_a   1.000
_cell.length_b   1.000
_cell.length_c   1.000
_cell.angle_alpha   90.00
_cell.angle_beta   90.00
_cell.angle_gamma   90.00
#
_symmetry.space_group_name_H-M   'P 1'
#
loop_
_entity.id
_entity.type
_entity.pdbx_description
1 polymer ?
#
loop_
_entity_poly.entity_id
_entity_poly.type
_entity_poly.pdbx_seq_one_letter_code
_entity_poly.pdbx_strand_id
1 'polypeptide(L)'
;LIFTATMVVARGLAPHSETAADRSTQRLAGFIVFLTLIQIYLGGLVAGLHAGLSYNTWPLMDGKVIPSDLLLLKPVWLNFFENPKTVQFVHRLGAYTVFVVALWHMIATWRRQPGTTHARRATLLFALVVVQASIGIGTLLMQVPLHMALTHQASALVLLGFATAHWRGTKGAYPLPTEINVRS
;
A
#
# COMPACT_ATOMS: atom_id res chain seq x y z
N LEU A 1 6.53 -11.13 1.66
CA LEU A 1 6.59 -11.91 0.39
C LEU A 1 5.78 -13.20 0.47
N ILE A 2 6.01 -14.10 1.43
CA ILE A 2 5.21 -15.33 1.61
C ILE A 2 3.71 -15.02 1.72
N PHE A 3 3.33 -14.08 2.59
CA PHE A 3 1.93 -13.64 2.74
C PHE A 3 1.29 -13.15 1.42
N THR A 4 2.05 -12.42 0.60
CA THR A 4 1.58 -11.98 -0.72
C THR A 4 1.37 -13.17 -1.65
N ALA A 5 2.32 -14.10 -1.69
CA ALA A 5 2.21 -15.30 -2.54
C ALA A 5 1.01 -16.16 -2.14
N THR A 6 0.81 -16.41 -0.85
CA THR A 6 -0.34 -17.18 -0.35
C THR A 6 -1.66 -16.49 -0.71
N MET A 7 -1.73 -15.16 -0.58
CA MET A 7 -2.92 -14.39 -0.95
C MET A 7 -3.21 -14.43 -2.47
N VAL A 8 -2.17 -14.39 -3.32
CA VAL A 8 -2.32 -14.54 -4.78
C VAL A 8 -2.89 -15.91 -5.14
N VAL A 9 -2.36 -16.97 -4.54
CA VAL A 9 -2.83 -18.35 -4.79
C VAL A 9 -4.27 -18.50 -4.29
N ALA A 10 -4.52 -18.15 -3.02
CA ALA A 10 -5.84 -18.24 -2.42
C ALA A 10 -6.90 -17.48 -3.22
N ARG A 11 -6.59 -16.25 -3.64
CA ARG A 11 -7.53 -15.48 -4.47
C ARG A 11 -7.69 -16.06 -5.87
N GLY A 12 -6.63 -16.59 -6.47
CA GLY A 12 -6.70 -17.19 -7.81
C GLY A 12 -7.58 -18.43 -7.87
N LEU A 13 -7.65 -19.20 -6.80
CA LEU A 13 -8.51 -20.39 -6.66
C LEU A 13 -9.98 -20.06 -6.36
N ALA A 14 -10.26 -18.85 -5.86
CA ALA A 14 -11.62 -18.44 -5.54
C ALA A 14 -12.47 -18.19 -6.80
N PRO A 15 -13.79 -18.43 -6.77
CA PRO A 15 -14.68 -18.05 -7.86
C PRO A 15 -14.62 -16.55 -8.16
N HIS A 16 -14.76 -16.21 -9.44
CA HIS A 16 -14.81 -14.82 -9.93
C HIS A 16 -16.14 -14.59 -10.64
N SER A 17 -16.84 -13.52 -10.26
CA SER A 17 -18.11 -13.11 -10.86
C SER A 17 -17.91 -12.28 -12.13
N GLU A 18 -16.73 -11.71 -12.32
CA GLU A 18 -16.40 -10.81 -13.44
C GLU A 18 -15.32 -11.43 -14.32
N THR A 19 -15.32 -11.05 -15.59
CA THR A 19 -14.21 -11.29 -16.50
C THR A 19 -12.97 -10.47 -16.07
N ALA A 20 -11.83 -10.78 -16.70
CA ALA A 20 -10.59 -10.06 -16.44
C ALA A 20 -10.75 -8.57 -16.77
N ALA A 21 -10.22 -7.72 -15.90
CA ALA A 21 -10.14 -6.29 -16.10
C ALA A 21 -9.18 -5.92 -17.25
N ASP A 22 -9.24 -4.69 -17.73
CA ASP A 22 -8.30 -4.18 -18.73
C ASP A 22 -6.83 -4.18 -18.20
N ARG A 23 -5.86 -4.27 -19.11
CA ARG A 23 -4.44 -4.38 -18.76
C ARG A 23 -3.92 -3.20 -17.94
N SER A 24 -4.44 -1.99 -18.14
CA SER A 24 -4.00 -0.81 -17.39
C SER A 24 -4.41 -0.91 -15.93
N THR A 25 -5.65 -1.36 -15.67
CA THR A 25 -6.17 -1.62 -14.31
C THR A 25 -5.38 -2.73 -13.61
N GLN A 26 -5.04 -3.81 -14.34
CA GLN A 26 -4.22 -4.89 -13.78
C GLN A 26 -2.80 -4.43 -13.39
N ARG A 27 -2.15 -3.64 -14.25
CA ARG A 27 -0.81 -3.11 -13.99
C ARG A 27 -0.79 -2.15 -12.81
N LEU A 28 -1.76 -1.24 -12.75
CA LEU A 28 -1.86 -0.26 -11.67
C LEU A 28 -2.16 -0.93 -10.33
N ALA A 29 -3.06 -1.93 -10.30
CA ALA A 29 -3.31 -2.71 -9.10
C ALA A 29 -2.05 -3.46 -8.62
N GLY A 30 -1.26 -4.04 -9.54
CA GLY A 30 0.00 -4.68 -9.20
C GLY A 30 1.06 -3.70 -8.70
N PHE A 31 1.11 -2.50 -9.28
CA PHE A 31 2.00 -1.44 -8.84
C PHE A 31 1.66 -0.95 -7.42
N ILE A 32 0.37 -0.88 -7.05
CA ILE A 32 -0.03 -0.58 -5.67
C ILE A 32 0.47 -1.64 -4.70
N VAL A 33 0.40 -2.94 -5.05
CA VAL A 33 0.98 -4.00 -4.20
C VAL A 33 2.47 -3.77 -3.97
N PHE A 34 3.21 -3.45 -5.02
CA PHE A 34 4.63 -3.13 -4.92
C PHE A 34 4.88 -1.91 -4.02
N LEU A 35 4.17 -0.80 -4.23
CA LEU A 35 4.29 0.39 -3.38
C LEU A 35 3.94 0.10 -1.92
N THR A 36 2.91 -0.69 -1.64
CA THR A 36 2.54 -1.09 -0.27
C THR A 36 3.65 -1.90 0.40
N LEU A 37 4.32 -2.80 -0.33
CA LEU A 37 5.48 -3.54 0.21
C LEU A 37 6.64 -2.61 0.55
N ILE A 38 6.96 -1.66 -0.34
CA ILE A 38 7.98 -0.63 -0.06
C ILE A 38 7.58 0.22 1.15
N GLN A 39 6.30 0.60 1.26
CA GLN A 39 5.81 1.41 2.37
C GLN A 39 5.89 0.67 3.71
N ILE A 40 5.58 -0.63 3.73
CA ILE A 40 5.75 -1.49 4.91
C ILE A 40 7.23 -1.58 5.30
N TYR A 41 8.13 -1.75 4.32
CA TYR A 41 9.57 -1.74 4.56
C TYR A 41 10.04 -0.43 5.19
N LEU A 42 9.67 0.72 4.61
CA LEU A 42 9.99 2.05 5.16
C LEU A 42 9.42 2.23 6.58
N GLY A 43 8.20 1.75 6.83
CA GLY A 43 7.59 1.77 8.16
C GLY A 43 8.35 0.92 9.18
N GLY A 44 8.93 -0.20 8.76
CA GLY A 44 9.83 -1.01 9.57
C GLY A 44 11.11 -0.27 9.95
N LEU A 45 11.71 0.47 9.01
CA LEU A 45 12.89 1.31 9.29
C LEU A 45 12.56 2.43 10.30
N VAL A 46 11.42 3.10 10.13
CA VAL A 46 10.94 4.13 11.07
C VAL A 46 10.82 3.58 12.49
N ALA A 47 10.22 2.39 12.63
CA ALA A 47 10.05 1.74 13.91
C ALA A 47 11.40 1.34 14.52
N GLY A 48 12.30 0.75 13.72
CA GLY A 48 13.63 0.32 14.19
C GLY A 48 14.55 1.47 14.63
N LEU A 49 14.47 2.63 13.96
CA LEU A 49 15.21 3.83 14.31
C LEU A 49 14.54 4.69 15.39
N HIS A 50 13.36 4.29 15.87
CA HIS A 50 12.53 5.10 16.77
C HIS A 50 12.21 6.51 16.22
N ALA A 51 12.27 6.69 14.90
CA ALA A 51 12.13 7.99 14.24
C ALA A 51 10.74 8.61 14.46
N GLY A 52 9.75 7.75 14.72
CA GLY A 52 8.40 8.13 15.09
C GLY A 52 8.29 8.83 16.45
N LEU A 53 9.30 8.81 17.33
CA LEU A 53 9.31 9.52 18.62
C LEU A 53 9.96 10.91 18.55
N SER A 54 10.68 11.21 17.47
CA SER A 54 11.45 12.44 17.33
C SER A 54 10.77 13.49 16.44
N TYR A 55 9.92 13.04 15.52
CA TYR A 55 9.32 13.91 14.49
C TYR A 55 7.81 13.68 14.42
N ASN A 56 7.08 14.26 15.36
CA ASN A 56 5.67 13.93 15.66
C ASN A 56 4.65 14.96 15.17
N THR A 57 5.08 15.91 14.36
CA THR A 57 4.19 16.91 13.75
C THR A 57 3.73 16.44 12.38
N TRP A 58 2.54 16.88 11.97
CA TRP A 58 1.97 16.66 10.64
C TRP A 58 1.04 17.85 10.31
N PRO A 59 0.98 18.35 9.06
CA PRO A 59 1.64 17.85 7.84
C PRO A 59 3.10 18.25 7.72
N LEU A 60 3.52 19.29 8.43
CA LEU A 60 4.91 19.73 8.48
C LEU A 60 5.74 18.75 9.29
N MET A 61 7.04 18.73 9.03
CA MET A 61 8.04 17.97 9.76
C MET A 61 9.14 18.95 10.15
N ASP A 62 9.42 19.08 11.45
CA ASP A 62 10.44 20.02 11.94
C ASP A 62 10.16 21.47 11.46
N GLY A 63 8.88 21.87 11.48
CA GLY A 63 8.41 23.18 11.02
C GLY A 63 8.45 23.43 9.51
N LYS A 64 8.88 22.46 8.69
CA LYS A 64 9.06 22.62 7.24
C LYS A 64 8.34 21.52 6.45
N VAL A 65 8.06 21.80 5.18
CA VAL A 65 7.56 20.76 4.24
C VAL A 65 8.69 19.80 3.86
N ILE A 66 9.89 20.34 3.61
CA ILE A 66 11.12 19.59 3.42
C ILE A 66 12.06 19.99 4.56
N PRO A 67 12.30 19.12 5.55
CA PRO A 67 13.24 19.39 6.63
C PRO A 67 14.65 19.66 6.11
N SER A 68 15.42 20.48 6.83
CA SER A 68 16.87 20.54 6.60
C SER A 68 17.56 19.27 7.10
N ASP A 69 18.81 19.08 6.68
CA ASP A 69 19.69 18.07 7.28
C ASP A 69 19.31 16.62 6.97
N LEU A 70 18.63 16.40 5.85
CA LEU A 70 18.27 15.06 5.37
C LEU A 70 19.47 14.24 4.86
N LEU A 71 20.60 14.87 4.54
CA LEU A 71 21.76 14.19 3.93
C LEU A 71 23.06 14.39 4.74
N LEU A 72 22.93 14.46 6.07
CA LEU A 72 24.06 14.68 6.99
C LEU A 72 25.09 13.54 6.98
N LEU A 73 24.64 12.29 6.94
CA LEU A 73 25.54 11.13 7.00
C LEU A 73 26.33 10.98 5.70
N LYS A 74 27.58 10.51 5.82
CA LYS A 74 28.46 10.16 4.70
C LYS A 74 28.87 8.68 4.83
N PRO A 75 28.81 7.88 3.76
CA PRO A 75 28.28 8.21 2.42
C PRO A 75 26.77 8.49 2.41
N VAL A 76 26.30 9.27 1.42
CA VAL A 76 24.95 9.85 1.39
C VAL A 76 23.83 8.80 1.49
N TRP A 77 24.04 7.60 0.94
CA TRP A 77 23.05 6.53 0.95
C TRP A 77 22.68 6.05 2.36
N LEU A 78 23.57 6.21 3.36
CA LEU A 78 23.28 5.86 4.75
C LEU A 78 22.10 6.64 5.32
N ASN A 79 21.84 7.86 4.83
CA ASN A 79 20.71 8.65 5.34
C ASN A 79 19.37 7.96 5.07
N PHE A 80 19.25 7.14 4.04
CA PHE A 80 18.01 6.42 3.73
C PHE A 80 17.76 5.19 4.60
N PHE A 81 18.72 4.83 5.47
CA PHE A 81 18.65 3.63 6.34
C PHE A 81 18.95 3.92 7.81
N GLU A 82 19.76 4.93 8.10
CA GLU A 82 20.30 5.20 9.44
C GLU A 82 19.95 6.59 9.97
N ASN A 83 19.64 7.57 9.10
CA ASN A 83 19.22 8.90 9.54
C ASN A 83 17.71 8.89 9.85
N PRO A 84 17.29 9.00 11.14
CA PRO A 84 15.89 8.90 11.52
C PRO A 84 15.01 9.96 10.84
N LYS A 85 15.54 11.18 10.67
CA LYS A 85 14.83 12.29 10.00
C LYS A 85 14.52 11.94 8.55
N THR A 86 15.51 11.41 7.83
CA THR A 86 15.38 11.09 6.42
C THR A 86 14.49 9.88 6.18
N VAL A 87 14.65 8.84 6.98
CA VAL A 87 13.79 7.64 6.92
C VAL A 87 12.34 8.02 7.18
N GLN A 88 12.07 8.83 8.22
CA GLN A 88 10.72 9.29 8.52
C GLN A 88 10.13 10.18 7.43
N PHE A 89 10.94 11.07 6.85
CA PHE A 89 10.52 11.91 5.73
C PHE A 89 10.16 11.08 4.49
N VAL A 90 11.02 10.12 4.11
CA VAL A 90 10.80 9.25 2.95
C VAL A 90 9.58 8.34 3.18
N HIS A 91 9.37 7.85 4.39
CA HIS A 91 8.16 7.10 4.76
C HIS A 91 6.88 7.93 4.57
N ARG A 92 6.88 9.21 4.97
CA ARG A 92 5.74 10.13 4.74
C ARG A 92 5.50 10.35 3.24
N LEU A 93 6.55 10.58 2.47
CA LEU A 93 6.45 10.77 1.02
C LEU A 93 5.92 9.51 0.31
N GLY A 94 6.37 8.34 0.76
CA GLY A 94 5.85 7.04 0.31
C GLY A 94 4.35 6.89 0.62
N ALA A 95 3.90 7.28 1.80
CA ALA A 95 2.49 7.25 2.18
C ALA A 95 1.63 8.14 1.26
N TYR A 96 2.08 9.37 0.97
CA TYR A 96 1.39 10.26 0.02
C TYR A 96 1.36 9.68 -1.39
N THR A 97 2.45 9.05 -1.82
CA THR A 97 2.50 8.38 -3.13
C THR A 97 1.48 7.24 -3.21
N VAL A 98 1.44 6.36 -2.21
CA VAL A 98 0.44 5.28 -2.14
C VAL A 98 -0.99 5.85 -2.17
N PHE A 99 -1.25 6.92 -1.40
CA PHE A 99 -2.56 7.57 -1.35
C PHE A 99 -3.00 8.09 -2.73
N VAL A 100 -2.14 8.86 -3.40
CA VAL A 100 -2.45 9.44 -4.71
C VAL A 100 -2.64 8.36 -5.77
N VAL A 101 -1.77 7.34 -5.78
CA VAL A 101 -1.87 6.23 -6.75
C VAL A 101 -3.13 5.40 -6.50
N ALA A 102 -3.51 5.14 -5.25
CA ALA A 102 -4.74 4.43 -4.91
C ALA A 102 -5.99 5.24 -5.28
N LEU A 103 -6.00 6.56 -5.03
CA LEU A 103 -7.07 7.46 -5.45
C LEU A 103 -7.22 7.46 -6.97
N TRP A 104 -6.10 7.61 -7.69
CA TRP A 104 -6.08 7.56 -9.14
C TRP A 104 -6.61 6.22 -9.66
N HIS A 105 -6.17 5.11 -9.07
CA HIS A 105 -6.64 3.77 -9.43
C HIS A 105 -8.14 3.60 -9.24
N MET A 106 -8.70 4.09 -8.13
CA MET A 106 -10.14 4.11 -7.90
C MET A 106 -10.86 4.87 -9.02
N ILE A 107 -10.48 6.12 -9.28
CA ILE A 107 -11.11 6.96 -10.32
C ILE A 107 -10.97 6.32 -11.70
N ALA A 108 -9.78 5.83 -12.04
CA ALA A 108 -9.44 5.20 -13.30
C ALA A 108 -10.27 3.93 -13.55
N THR A 109 -10.45 3.10 -12.52
CA THR A 109 -11.22 1.85 -12.62
C THR A 109 -12.71 2.15 -12.77
N TRP A 110 -13.25 3.13 -12.03
CA TRP A 110 -14.64 3.56 -12.17
C TRP A 110 -14.97 4.10 -13.57
N ARG A 111 -14.04 4.83 -14.19
CA ARG A 111 -14.23 5.36 -15.54
C ARG A 111 -14.15 4.28 -16.63
N ARG A 112 -13.28 3.28 -16.46
CA ARG A 112 -13.03 2.24 -17.47
C ARG A 112 -13.98 1.05 -17.36
N GLN A 113 -14.40 0.72 -16.14
CA GLN A 113 -15.16 -0.50 -15.84
C GLN A 113 -16.29 -0.20 -14.83
N PRO A 114 -17.18 0.75 -15.14
CA PRO A 114 -18.26 1.14 -14.24
C PRO A 114 -19.18 -0.04 -13.90
N GLY A 115 -19.72 -0.07 -12.69
CA GLY A 115 -20.66 -1.11 -12.24
C GLY A 115 -20.04 -2.46 -11.89
N THR A 116 -18.81 -2.74 -12.33
CA THR A 116 -18.13 -4.01 -12.07
C THR A 116 -17.67 -4.18 -10.62
N THR A 117 -17.45 -5.43 -10.23
CA THR A 117 -16.80 -5.77 -8.95
C THR A 117 -15.41 -5.13 -8.83
N HIS A 118 -14.68 -4.94 -9.93
CA HIS A 118 -13.35 -4.30 -9.92
C HIS A 118 -13.43 -2.85 -9.43
N ALA A 119 -14.41 -2.07 -9.90
CA ALA A 119 -14.60 -0.68 -9.47
C ALA A 119 -14.96 -0.59 -7.97
N ARG A 120 -15.85 -1.45 -7.49
CA ARG A 120 -16.23 -1.51 -6.06
C ARG A 120 -15.04 -1.87 -5.17
N ARG A 121 -14.24 -2.85 -5.58
CA ARG A 121 -13.02 -3.23 -4.85
C ARG A 121 -11.94 -2.16 -4.90
N ALA A 122 -11.83 -1.39 -5.99
CA ALA A 122 -10.93 -0.25 -6.06
C ALA A 122 -11.33 0.86 -5.07
N THR A 123 -12.63 1.11 -4.88
CA THR A 123 -13.13 2.01 -3.82
C THR A 123 -12.78 1.50 -2.43
N LEU A 124 -13.01 0.22 -2.16
CA LEU A 124 -12.67 -0.38 -0.87
C LEU A 124 -11.15 -0.34 -0.60
N LEU A 125 -10.32 -0.57 -1.62
CA LEU A 125 -8.87 -0.44 -1.52
C LEU A 125 -8.48 0.99 -1.11
N PHE A 126 -9.04 2.00 -1.78
CA PHE A 126 -8.77 3.39 -1.43
C PHE A 126 -9.25 3.73 -0.01
N ALA A 127 -10.42 3.25 0.40
CA ALA A 127 -10.91 3.42 1.77
C ALA A 127 -9.96 2.80 2.81
N LEU A 128 -9.40 1.61 2.54
CA LEU A 128 -8.39 1.00 3.41
C LEU A 128 -7.09 1.82 3.46
N VAL A 129 -6.68 2.44 2.36
CA VAL A 129 -5.53 3.37 2.34
C VAL A 129 -5.80 4.62 3.18
N VAL A 130 -7.02 5.18 3.12
CA VAL A 130 -7.44 6.31 3.98
C VAL A 130 -7.38 5.91 5.45
N VAL A 131 -7.95 4.76 5.81
CA VAL A 131 -7.93 4.23 7.19
C VAL A 131 -6.49 4.02 7.66
N GLN A 132 -5.63 3.41 6.83
CA GLN A 132 -4.22 3.21 7.14
C GLN A 132 -3.49 4.53 7.40
N ALA A 133 -3.71 5.53 6.53
CA ALA A 133 -3.09 6.84 6.67
C ALA A 133 -3.56 7.55 7.96
N SER A 134 -4.86 7.48 8.27
CA SER A 134 -5.42 8.05 9.50
C SER A 134 -4.83 7.42 10.75
N ILE A 135 -4.72 6.08 10.78
CA ILE A 135 -4.09 5.37 11.91
C ILE A 135 -2.61 5.77 12.01
N GLY A 136 -1.88 5.84 10.89
CA GLY A 136 -0.46 6.20 10.87
C GLY A 136 -0.20 7.62 11.36
N ILE A 137 -1.01 8.58 10.92
CA ILE A 137 -0.98 9.97 11.41
C ILE A 137 -1.35 10.00 12.89
N GLY A 138 -2.35 9.24 13.34
CA GLY A 138 -2.70 9.13 14.76
C GLY A 138 -1.55 8.60 15.61
N THR A 139 -0.91 7.50 15.18
CA THR A 139 0.29 6.93 15.83
C THR A 139 1.41 7.95 15.95
N LEU A 140 1.63 8.73 14.89
CA LEU A 140 2.63 9.80 14.87
C LEU A 140 2.30 10.92 15.87
N LEU A 141 1.10 11.47 15.80
CA LEU A 141 0.69 12.62 16.64
C LEU A 141 0.65 12.25 18.13
N MET A 142 0.31 11.00 18.46
CA MET A 142 0.23 10.52 19.84
C MET A 142 1.55 9.98 20.40
N GLN A 143 2.69 10.24 19.75
CA GLN A 143 4.00 9.80 20.24
C GLN A 143 4.16 8.27 20.30
N VAL A 144 3.65 7.58 19.29
CA VAL A 144 3.79 6.13 19.07
C VAL A 144 3.34 5.28 20.27
N PRO A 145 2.11 5.42 20.79
CA PRO A 145 1.60 4.50 21.80
C PRO A 145 1.61 3.07 21.25
N LEU A 146 2.02 2.10 22.05
CA LEU A 146 2.22 0.71 21.59
C LEU A 146 0.98 0.14 20.89
N HIS A 147 -0.21 0.35 21.45
CA HIS A 147 -1.45 -0.15 20.86
C HIS A 147 -1.71 0.47 19.47
N MET A 148 -1.51 1.78 19.30
CA MET A 148 -1.67 2.46 18.00
C MET A 148 -0.62 2.01 16.98
N ALA A 149 0.63 1.82 17.42
CA ALA A 149 1.69 1.32 16.57
C ALA A 149 1.39 -0.10 16.06
N LEU A 150 0.93 -0.99 16.95
CA LEU A 150 0.50 -2.35 16.60
C LEU A 150 -0.73 -2.34 15.70
N THR A 151 -1.72 -1.49 15.98
CA THR A 151 -2.89 -1.33 15.11
C THR A 151 -2.47 -0.90 13.70
N HIS A 152 -1.57 0.08 13.59
CA HIS A 152 -1.04 0.55 12.30
C HIS A 152 -0.32 -0.55 11.52
N GLN A 153 0.49 -1.37 12.20
CA GLN A 153 1.20 -2.50 11.58
C GLN A 153 0.23 -3.61 11.15
N ALA A 154 -0.73 -3.96 11.99
CA ALA A 154 -1.74 -4.97 11.68
C ALA A 154 -2.62 -4.53 10.49
N SER A 155 -3.08 -3.28 10.48
CA SER A 155 -3.88 -2.74 9.38
C SER A 155 -3.08 -2.66 8.07
N ALA A 156 -1.76 -2.46 8.13
CA ALA A 156 -0.91 -2.50 6.94
C ALA A 156 -0.89 -3.89 6.29
N LEU A 157 -0.91 -4.97 7.09
CA LEU A 157 -1.00 -6.34 6.57
C LEU A 157 -2.38 -6.62 5.95
N VAL A 158 -3.46 -6.12 6.56
CA VAL A 158 -4.81 -6.20 5.99
C VAL A 158 -4.86 -5.48 4.63
N LEU A 159 -4.31 -4.27 4.56
CA LEU A 159 -4.21 -3.50 3.32
C LEU A 159 -3.40 -4.24 2.25
N LEU A 160 -2.24 -4.81 2.60
CA LEU A 160 -1.43 -5.60 1.69
C LEU A 160 -2.20 -6.83 1.17
N GLY A 161 -2.90 -7.53 2.05
CA GLY A 161 -3.71 -8.70 1.70
C GLY A 161 -4.82 -8.32 0.72
N PHE A 162 -5.57 -7.26 1.04
CA PHE A 162 -6.64 -6.78 0.18
C PHE A 162 -6.12 -6.26 -1.17
N ALA A 163 -5.04 -5.48 -1.20
CA ALA A 163 -4.41 -5.00 -2.42
C ALA A 163 -3.96 -6.15 -3.32
N THR A 164 -3.37 -7.19 -2.72
CA THR A 164 -2.93 -8.39 -3.43
C THR A 164 -4.11 -9.18 -3.99
N ALA A 165 -5.16 -9.37 -3.19
CA ALA A 165 -6.39 -10.02 -3.65
C ALA A 165 -7.09 -9.19 -4.73
N HIS A 166 -7.08 -7.86 -4.64
CA HIS A 166 -7.61 -6.97 -5.66
C HIS A 166 -6.86 -7.16 -6.98
N TRP A 167 -5.53 -7.01 -6.95
CA TRP A 167 -4.69 -7.24 -8.12
C TRP A 167 -4.91 -8.62 -8.74
N ARG A 168 -4.94 -9.67 -7.92
CA ARG A 168 -5.21 -11.01 -8.47
C ARG A 168 -6.61 -11.10 -9.09
N GLY A 169 -7.61 -10.55 -8.42
CA GLY A 169 -9.00 -10.52 -8.90
C GLY A 169 -9.15 -9.86 -10.27
N THR A 170 -8.34 -8.84 -10.56
CA THR A 170 -8.35 -8.17 -11.88
C THR A 170 -7.92 -9.08 -13.04
N LYS A 171 -7.28 -10.23 -12.78
CA LYS A 171 -6.82 -11.18 -13.80
C LYS A 171 -7.81 -12.31 -14.11
N GLY A 172 -8.92 -12.41 -13.36
CA GLY A 172 -9.88 -13.51 -13.46
C GLY A 172 -9.47 -14.79 -12.73
N ALA A 173 -10.35 -15.80 -12.79
CA ALA A 173 -10.14 -17.12 -12.21
C ALA A 173 -9.05 -17.90 -12.97
N TYR A 174 -8.41 -18.87 -12.30
CA TYR A 174 -7.66 -19.89 -13.02
C TYR A 174 -8.60 -20.74 -13.89
N PRO A 175 -8.15 -21.20 -15.08
CA PRO A 175 -8.94 -22.10 -15.90
C PRO A 175 -9.25 -23.39 -15.12
N LEU A 176 -10.51 -23.82 -15.14
CA LEU A 176 -10.91 -25.09 -14.53
C LEU A 176 -10.40 -26.25 -15.41
N PRO A 177 -9.86 -27.33 -14.83
CA PRO A 177 -9.34 -28.48 -15.59
C PRO A 177 -10.34 -29.14 -16.56
N THR A 178 -11.64 -28.85 -16.40
CA THR A 178 -12.75 -29.47 -17.13
C THR A 178 -13.42 -28.56 -18.17
N GLU A 179 -12.88 -27.37 -18.46
CA GLU A 179 -13.39 -26.58 -19.60
C GLU A 179 -13.04 -27.27 -20.93
N ILE A 180 -14.04 -27.95 -21.52
CA ILE A 180 -13.92 -28.53 -22.86
C ILE A 180 -13.79 -27.37 -23.85
N ASN A 181 -12.60 -27.24 -24.43
CA ASN A 181 -12.34 -26.34 -25.55
C ASN A 181 -13.06 -26.91 -26.79
N VAL A 182 -14.31 -26.54 -27.01
CA VAL A 182 -15.01 -26.85 -28.26
C VAL A 182 -14.38 -25.99 -29.35
N ARG A 183 -13.42 -26.57 -30.08
CA ARG A 183 -12.89 -25.98 -31.31
C ARG A 183 -13.99 -26.04 -32.37
N SER A 184 -14.57 -24.90 -32.73
CA SER A 184 -15.38 -24.73 -33.94
C SER A 184 -14.51 -24.28 -35.10
#